data_AF-A0AAJ7SKB3-F1
#
_entry.id   AF-A0AAJ7SKB3-F1
#
_cell.length_a   1.000
_cell.length_b   1.000
_cell.length_c   1.000
_cell.angle_alpha   90.00
_cell.angle_beta   90.00
_cell.angle_gamma   90.00
#
_symmetry.space_group_name_H-M   'P 1'
#
loop_
_entity.id
_entity.type
_entity.pdbx_description
1 polymer ?
#
loop_
_entity_poly.entity_id
_entity_poly.type
_entity_poly.pdbx_seq_one_letter_code
_entity_poly.pdbx_strand_id
1 'polypeptide(L)'
;MILLDDNFASIVTGVEEGRLIFDNLKKSIAYTLTSNIPEITPFLFFIIANIPLPLGTVTILCIDLGTDMVPAISLAYEAAESDIMKRQPRNPRVDKLVNERLISIAYGQIGMIQALGGFFAYFVILTENGFLPADLLGIRLQWDNKHVNDLTDSYGQEWTYEQRKLVEYTCHTAFFVSIVVVQWADLIVCKTRRNSVFQQGMKNKILVFGLFCETALAAFLSYTPGMDVALRMYPLKLSWWFCAFPYSLLIFIYDEVRKFILRRNPGGWVERETYY
;
A
#
# COMPACT_ATOMS: atom_id res chain seq x y z
N MET A 1 -33.35 -2.15 -14.27
CA MET A 1 -32.82 -3.13 -15.24
C MET A 1 -33.89 -3.37 -16.28
N ILE A 2 -33.56 -3.28 -17.58
CA ILE A 2 -34.44 -3.59 -18.70
C ILE A 2 -33.75 -4.68 -19.51
N LEU A 3 -34.47 -5.73 -19.88
CA LEU A 3 -33.96 -6.79 -20.76
C LEU A 3 -34.26 -6.34 -22.19
N LEU A 4 -33.22 -6.05 -22.98
CA LEU A 4 -33.39 -5.60 -24.37
C LEU A 4 -33.73 -6.76 -25.32
N ASP A 5 -33.39 -7.98 -24.92
CA ASP A 5 -33.51 -9.22 -25.70
C ASP A 5 -34.61 -10.15 -25.17
N ASP A 6 -35.41 -9.71 -24.18
CA ASP A 6 -36.44 -10.50 -23.48
C ASP A 6 -35.96 -11.87 -22.95
N ASN A 7 -34.65 -12.04 -22.78
CA ASN A 7 -34.07 -13.31 -22.33
C ASN A 7 -34.03 -13.40 -20.80
N PHE A 8 -34.85 -14.27 -20.22
CA PHE A 8 -34.86 -14.50 -18.77
C PHE A 8 -33.55 -15.08 -18.21
N ALA A 9 -32.71 -15.71 -19.05
CA ALA A 9 -31.40 -16.19 -18.62
C ALA A 9 -30.49 -15.04 -18.14
N SER A 10 -30.69 -13.83 -18.65
CA SER A 10 -29.98 -12.61 -18.24
C SER A 10 -30.16 -12.27 -16.76
N ILE A 11 -31.23 -12.75 -16.11
CA ILE A 11 -31.41 -12.60 -14.66
C ILE A 11 -30.40 -13.46 -13.91
N VAL A 12 -30.15 -14.70 -14.36
CA VAL A 12 -29.18 -15.61 -13.74
C VAL A 12 -27.78 -15.02 -13.86
N THR A 13 -27.42 -14.55 -15.06
CA THR A 13 -26.15 -13.84 -15.31
C THR A 13 -26.03 -12.58 -14.44
N GLY A 14 -27.11 -11.80 -14.32
CA GLY A 14 -27.11 -10.60 -13.48
C GLY A 14 -26.88 -10.90 -11.99
N VAL A 15 -27.41 -12.03 -11.49
CA VAL A 15 -27.15 -12.49 -10.11
C VAL A 15 -25.72 -12.97 -9.95
N GLU A 16 -25.16 -13.67 -10.93
CA GLU A 16 -23.77 -14.11 -10.94
C GLU A 16 -22.80 -12.91 -10.91
N GLU A 17 -22.97 -11.96 -11.82
CA GLU A 17 -22.16 -10.73 -11.88
C GLU A 17 -22.33 -9.87 -10.63
N GLY A 18 -23.54 -9.73 -10.10
CA GLY A 18 -23.80 -9.01 -8.85
C GLY A 18 -23.11 -9.64 -7.64
N ARG A 19 -22.98 -10.96 -7.62
CA ARG A 19 -22.25 -11.71 -6.59
C ARG A 19 -20.73 -11.58 -6.77
N LEU A 20 -20.25 -11.61 -8.01
CA LEU A 20 -18.84 -11.46 -8.36
C LEU A 20 -18.32 -10.06 -7.99
N ILE A 21 -19.02 -9.01 -8.43
CA ILE A 21 -18.60 -7.63 -8.17
C ILE A 21 -18.58 -7.30 -6.68
N PHE A 22 -19.50 -7.86 -5.89
CA PHE A 22 -19.50 -7.65 -4.44
C PHE A 22 -18.23 -8.19 -3.77
N ASP A 23 -17.78 -9.39 -4.15
CA ASP A 23 -16.55 -9.96 -3.62
C ASP A 23 -15.30 -9.22 -4.14
N ASN A 24 -15.31 -8.78 -5.40
CA ASN A 24 -14.22 -8.02 -5.99
C ASN A 24 -14.12 -6.61 -5.39
N LEU A 25 -15.24 -5.97 -5.06
CA LEU A 25 -15.25 -4.69 -4.35
C LEU A 25 -14.64 -4.80 -2.96
N LYS A 26 -14.86 -5.92 -2.24
CA LYS A 26 -14.16 -6.16 -0.96
C LYS A 26 -12.64 -6.20 -1.13
N LYS A 27 -12.15 -6.82 -2.21
CA LYS A 27 -10.72 -6.91 -2.52
C LYS A 27 -10.15 -5.53 -2.84
N SER A 28 -10.83 -4.80 -3.72
CA SER A 28 -10.45 -3.44 -4.11
C SER A 28 -10.42 -2.49 -2.91
N ILE A 29 -11.45 -2.53 -2.05
CA ILE A 29 -11.50 -1.73 -0.82
C ILE A 29 -10.41 -2.13 0.17
N ALA A 30 -10.15 -3.42 0.36
CA ALA A 30 -9.08 -3.88 1.25
C ALA A 30 -7.71 -3.37 0.79
N TYR A 31 -7.42 -3.43 -0.51
CA TYR A 31 -6.20 -2.90 -1.10
C TYR A 31 -6.05 -1.39 -0.82
N THR A 32 -7.07 -0.58 -1.16
CA THR A 32 -7.01 0.88 -0.96
C THR A 32 -6.97 1.29 0.52
N LEU A 33 -7.53 0.46 1.41
CA LEU A 33 -7.48 0.76 2.84
C LEU A 33 -6.10 0.43 3.43
N THR A 34 -5.37 -0.53 2.87
CA THR A 34 -4.10 -0.97 3.45
C THR A 34 -3.02 0.12 3.38
N SER A 35 -2.98 0.90 2.30
CA SER A 35 -2.06 2.05 2.12
C SER A 35 -2.30 3.21 3.06
N ASN A 36 -3.50 3.34 3.65
CA ASN A 36 -3.78 4.45 4.58
C ASN A 36 -2.87 4.44 5.82
N ILE A 37 -2.42 3.26 6.28
CA ILE A 37 -1.56 3.14 7.47
C ILE A 37 -0.15 3.68 7.24
N PRO A 38 0.60 3.26 6.20
CA PRO A 38 1.90 3.86 5.89
C PRO A 38 1.80 5.36 5.54
N GLU A 39 0.61 5.89 5.24
CA GLU A 39 0.42 7.33 5.00
C GLU A 39 0.13 8.14 6.28
N ILE A 40 -0.67 7.60 7.20
CA ILE A 40 -1.03 8.26 8.46
C ILE A 40 0.12 8.17 9.48
N THR A 41 0.82 7.03 9.54
CA THR A 41 1.86 6.79 10.55
C THR A 41 3.04 7.78 10.49
N PRO A 42 3.54 8.25 9.32
CA PRO A 42 4.50 9.34 9.21
C PRO A 42 4.10 10.60 10.00
N PHE A 43 2.85 11.03 9.90
CA PHE A 43 2.35 12.20 10.62
C PHE A 43 2.26 11.95 12.13
N LEU A 44 1.87 10.74 12.54
CA LEU A 44 1.84 10.37 13.95
C LEU A 44 3.24 10.38 14.57
N PHE A 45 4.23 9.77 13.91
CA PHE A 45 5.61 9.77 14.40
C PHE A 45 6.26 11.15 14.34
N PHE A 46 5.95 11.96 13.32
CA PHE A 46 6.36 13.36 13.24
C PHE A 46 5.89 14.19 14.44
N ILE A 47 4.70 13.91 14.98
CA ILE A 47 4.16 14.59 16.16
C ILE A 47 4.73 14.00 17.46
N ILE A 48 4.72 12.66 17.59
CA ILE A 48 5.07 11.98 18.85
C ILE A 48 6.59 11.99 19.10
N ALA A 49 7.38 11.66 18.08
CA ALA A 49 8.83 11.53 18.18
C ALA A 49 9.59 12.82 17.80
N ASN A 50 8.89 13.84 17.31
CA ASN A 50 9.48 15.10 16.84
C ASN A 50 10.66 14.88 15.87
N ILE A 51 10.48 13.94 14.93
CA ILE A 51 11.43 13.66 13.83
C ILE A 51 11.08 14.50 12.59
N PRO A 52 11.98 14.65 11.60
CA PRO A 52 11.64 15.25 10.30
C PRO A 52 10.53 14.49 9.60
N LEU A 53 9.69 15.20 8.82
CA LEU A 53 8.52 14.59 8.19
C LEU A 53 8.93 13.45 7.24
N PRO A 54 8.46 12.20 7.44
CA PRO A 54 8.85 11.07 6.59
C PRO A 54 8.15 11.04 5.23
N LEU A 55 6.90 11.51 5.16
CA LEU A 55 6.07 11.50 3.96
C LEU A 55 5.29 12.82 3.86
N GLY A 56 5.34 13.45 2.68
CA GLY A 56 4.64 14.70 2.40
C GLY A 56 3.18 14.51 2.02
N THR A 57 2.39 15.58 2.09
CA THR A 57 0.98 15.55 1.65
C THR A 57 0.84 15.38 0.14
N VAL A 58 1.75 15.98 -0.64
CA VAL A 58 1.76 15.84 -2.10
C VAL A 58 2.06 14.39 -2.51
N THR A 59 3.01 13.73 -1.82
CA THR A 59 3.32 12.32 -2.10
C THR A 59 2.17 11.38 -1.76
N ILE A 60 1.36 11.69 -0.73
CA ILE A 60 0.12 10.94 -0.45
C ILE A 60 -0.87 11.07 -1.60
N LEU A 61 -1.09 12.29 -2.11
CA LEU A 61 -1.98 12.50 -3.25
C LEU A 61 -1.49 11.74 -4.50
N CYS A 62 -0.18 11.63 -4.71
CA CYS A 62 0.39 10.83 -5.79
C CYS A 62 0.12 9.32 -5.64
N ILE A 63 -0.08 8.83 -4.42
CA ILE A 63 -0.43 7.42 -4.16
C ILE A 63 -1.91 7.21 -4.45
N ASP A 64 -2.77 7.90 -3.70
CA ASP A 64 -4.22 7.74 -3.75
C ASP A 64 -4.83 8.04 -5.12
N LEU A 65 -4.40 9.13 -5.75
CA LEU A 65 -4.94 9.62 -7.03
C LEU A 65 -4.07 9.26 -8.22
N GLY A 66 -2.96 8.56 -8.01
CA GLY A 66 -1.99 8.24 -9.05
C GLY A 66 -1.73 6.75 -9.14
N THR A 67 -0.82 6.25 -8.30
CA THR A 67 -0.30 4.89 -8.42
C THR A 67 -1.36 3.83 -8.11
N ASP A 68 -2.18 4.02 -7.08
CA ASP A 68 -3.13 2.99 -6.61
C ASP A 68 -4.42 2.88 -7.44
N MET A 69 -4.74 3.87 -8.28
CA MET A 69 -5.97 3.87 -9.06
C MET A 69 -6.08 2.67 -10.01
N VAL A 70 -5.05 2.43 -10.83
CA VAL A 70 -5.09 1.36 -11.84
C VAL A 70 -5.09 -0.03 -11.18
N PRO A 71 -4.21 -0.33 -10.20
CA PRO A 71 -4.26 -1.56 -9.41
C PRO A 71 -5.62 -1.79 -8.74
N ALA A 72 -6.19 -0.79 -8.05
CA ALA A 72 -7.46 -0.94 -7.34
C ALA A 72 -8.63 -1.26 -8.29
N ILE A 73 -8.67 -0.61 -9.46
CA ILE A 73 -9.68 -0.88 -10.50
C ILE A 73 -9.47 -2.27 -11.11
N SER A 74 -8.21 -2.72 -11.25
CA SER A 74 -7.91 -4.02 -11.84
C SER A 74 -8.47 -5.20 -11.05
N LEU A 75 -8.64 -5.05 -9.73
CA LEU A 75 -9.25 -6.05 -8.84
C LEU A 75 -10.74 -6.27 -9.13
N ALA A 76 -11.42 -5.32 -9.79
CA ALA A 76 -12.79 -5.49 -10.24
C ALA A 76 -12.94 -6.59 -11.32
N TYR A 77 -11.88 -6.82 -12.10
CA TYR A 77 -11.83 -7.81 -13.19
C TYR A 77 -11.41 -9.22 -12.75
N GLU A 78 -11.39 -9.47 -11.43
CA GLU A 78 -10.95 -10.74 -10.90
C GLU A 78 -12.04 -11.82 -11.05
N ALA A 79 -11.65 -13.04 -11.42
CA ALA A 79 -12.61 -14.14 -11.57
C ALA A 79 -13.04 -14.71 -10.20
N ALA A 80 -14.19 -15.38 -10.17
CA ALA A 80 -14.69 -16.06 -8.98
C ALA A 80 -13.68 -17.09 -8.45
N GLU A 81 -13.48 -17.14 -7.14
CA GLU A 81 -12.60 -18.13 -6.48
C GLU A 81 -13.27 -19.50 -6.29
N SER A 82 -14.59 -19.53 -6.30
CA SER A 82 -15.41 -20.74 -6.12
C SER A 82 -16.73 -20.57 -6.84
N ASP A 83 -17.54 -21.64 -6.88
CA ASP A 83 -18.86 -21.60 -7.50
C ASP A 83 -19.82 -20.68 -6.71
N ILE A 84 -19.85 -19.41 -7.11
CA ILE A 84 -20.65 -18.36 -6.47
C ILE A 84 -22.15 -18.53 -6.67
N MET A 85 -22.58 -19.43 -7.56
CA MET A 85 -24.00 -19.72 -7.79
C MET A 85 -24.52 -20.80 -6.84
N LYS A 86 -23.65 -21.64 -6.28
CA LYS A 86 -24.03 -22.64 -5.25
C LYS A 86 -24.22 -22.07 -3.85
N ARG A 87 -23.65 -20.90 -3.52
CA ARG A 87 -23.83 -20.27 -2.21
C ARG A 87 -25.23 -19.65 -2.04
N GLN A 88 -25.72 -19.62 -0.81
CA GLN A 88 -26.96 -18.91 -0.49
C GLN A 88 -26.77 -17.38 -0.66
N PRO A 89 -27.85 -16.62 -0.91
CA PRO A 89 -27.80 -15.17 -0.91
C PRO A 89 -27.27 -14.63 0.42
N ARG A 90 -26.42 -13.58 0.36
CA ARG A 90 -25.83 -12.97 1.55
C ARG A 90 -26.90 -12.41 2.48
N ASN A 91 -26.62 -12.39 3.78
CA ASN A 91 -27.49 -11.70 4.74
C ASN A 91 -27.08 -10.22 4.85
N PRO A 92 -27.94 -9.24 4.51
CA PRO A 92 -27.59 -7.82 4.54
C PRO A 92 -27.17 -7.28 5.92
N ARG A 93 -27.57 -7.95 7.01
CA ARG A 93 -27.27 -7.51 8.39
C ARG A 93 -25.92 -8.02 8.90
N VAL A 94 -25.50 -9.21 8.43
CA VAL A 94 -24.31 -9.91 8.90
C VAL A 94 -23.16 -9.76 7.89
N ASP A 95 -23.44 -10.01 6.61
CA ASP A 95 -22.45 -10.01 5.53
C ASP A 95 -22.32 -8.62 4.92
N LYS A 96 -21.66 -7.74 5.67
CA LYS A 96 -21.33 -6.37 5.24
C LYS A 96 -20.19 -6.36 4.23
N LEU A 97 -20.13 -5.29 3.43
CA LEU A 97 -19.07 -5.06 2.47
C LEU A 97 -17.74 -4.81 3.19
N VAL A 98 -17.75 -3.91 4.17
CA VAL A 98 -16.61 -3.67 5.08
C VAL A 98 -17.01 -4.17 6.46
N ASN A 99 -16.23 -5.10 7.00
CA ASN A 99 -16.39 -5.65 8.33
C ASN A 99 -15.10 -5.40 9.16
N GLU A 100 -15.20 -5.63 10.46
CA GLU A 100 -14.08 -5.45 11.38
C GLU A 100 -12.88 -6.33 11.03
N ARG A 101 -13.13 -7.51 10.42
CA ARG A 101 -12.08 -8.44 9.95
C ARG A 101 -11.26 -7.85 8.81
N LEU A 102 -11.91 -7.17 7.86
CA LEU A 102 -11.26 -6.49 6.75
C LEU A 102 -10.36 -5.40 7.29
N ILE A 103 -10.87 -4.59 8.21
CA ILE A 103 -10.11 -3.52 8.86
C ILE A 103 -8.95 -4.11 9.68
N SER A 104 -9.16 -5.20 10.41
CA SER A 104 -8.11 -5.86 11.21
C SER A 104 -6.95 -6.33 10.33
N ILE A 105 -7.23 -6.91 9.16
CA ILE A 105 -6.20 -7.35 8.21
C ILE A 105 -5.52 -6.17 7.53
N ALA A 106 -6.31 -5.28 6.92
CA ALA A 106 -5.80 -4.16 6.14
C ALA A 106 -5.03 -3.18 7.04
N TYR A 107 -5.68 -2.65 8.08
CA TYR A 107 -5.06 -1.64 8.95
C TYR A 107 -4.14 -2.27 9.99
N GLY A 108 -4.57 -3.35 10.64
CA GLY A 108 -3.88 -3.89 11.81
C GLY A 108 -2.65 -4.74 11.49
N GLN A 109 -2.59 -5.36 10.31
CA GLN A 109 -1.56 -6.34 9.98
C GLN A 109 -0.76 -5.92 8.76
N ILE A 110 -1.38 -5.90 7.57
CA ILE A 110 -0.65 -5.63 6.33
C ILE A 110 -0.16 -4.18 6.30
N GLY A 111 -1.03 -3.21 6.59
CA GLY A 111 -0.68 -1.79 6.63
C GLY A 111 0.42 -1.48 7.64
N MET A 112 0.49 -2.20 8.76
CA MET A 112 1.59 -2.05 9.72
C MET A 112 2.93 -2.53 9.15
N ILE A 113 2.94 -3.64 8.39
CA ILE A 113 4.16 -4.12 7.72
C ILE A 113 4.58 -3.13 6.63
N GLN A 114 3.63 -2.56 5.88
CA GLN A 114 3.90 -1.51 4.90
C GLN A 114 4.52 -0.27 5.54
N ALA A 115 3.97 0.20 6.67
CA ALA A 115 4.50 1.33 7.42
C ALA A 115 5.95 1.08 7.88
N LEU A 116 6.24 -0.11 8.41
CA LEU A 116 7.60 -0.50 8.78
C LEU A 116 8.56 -0.47 7.59
N GLY A 117 8.12 -0.91 6.40
CA GLY A 117 8.91 -0.82 5.18
C GLY A 117 9.24 0.62 4.77
N GLY A 118 8.26 1.52 4.84
CA GLY A 118 8.47 2.95 4.58
C GLY A 118 9.41 3.61 5.59
N PHE A 119 9.21 3.37 6.88
CA PHE A 119 10.11 3.88 7.93
C PHE A 119 11.52 3.33 7.80
N PHE A 120 11.67 2.07 7.39
CA PHE A 120 12.98 1.48 7.14
C PHE A 120 13.74 2.23 6.04
N ALA A 121 13.10 2.51 4.90
CA ALA A 121 13.71 3.29 3.83
C ALA A 121 14.07 4.73 4.29
N TYR A 122 13.17 5.37 5.06
CA TYR A 122 13.42 6.68 5.66
C TYR A 122 14.67 6.71 6.53
N PHE A 123 14.81 5.75 7.48
CA PHE A 123 15.98 5.70 8.35
C PHE A 123 17.27 5.35 7.60
N VAL A 124 17.21 4.47 6.60
CA VAL A 124 18.37 4.13 5.77
C VAL A 124 18.90 5.37 5.05
N ILE A 125 18.02 6.17 4.45
CA ILE A 125 18.44 7.37 3.70
C ILE A 125 19.01 8.43 4.63
N LEU A 126 18.39 8.68 5.77
CA LEU A 126 18.92 9.63 6.75
C LEU A 126 20.29 9.18 7.28
N THR A 127 20.43 7.89 7.58
CA THR A 127 21.70 7.31 8.06
C THR A 127 22.80 7.42 7.00
N GLU A 128 22.51 7.13 5.74
CA GLU A 128 23.46 7.29 4.63
C GLU A 128 23.88 8.74 4.41
N ASN A 129 23.02 9.71 4.74
CA ASN A 129 23.29 11.13 4.63
C ASN A 129 23.83 11.75 5.95
N GLY A 130 24.14 10.94 6.96
CA GLY A 130 24.83 11.42 8.16
C GLY A 130 23.99 11.51 9.44
N PHE A 131 22.67 11.35 9.35
CA PHE A 131 21.75 11.46 10.49
C PHE A 131 21.38 10.08 11.03
N LEU A 132 21.98 9.69 12.15
CA LEU A 132 21.69 8.42 12.80
C LEU A 132 20.29 8.42 13.45
N PRO A 133 19.58 7.28 13.51
CA PRO A 133 18.24 7.22 14.08
C PRO A 133 18.12 7.69 15.53
N ALA A 134 19.18 7.57 16.31
CA ALA A 134 19.21 8.00 17.72
C ALA A 134 19.15 9.54 17.86
N ASP A 135 19.77 10.27 16.92
CA ASP A 135 19.90 11.73 16.99
C ASP A 135 18.72 12.45 16.30
N LEU A 136 17.85 11.70 15.62
CA LEU A 136 16.65 12.23 14.98
C LEU A 136 15.54 12.62 15.97
N LEU A 137 15.57 12.06 17.19
CA LEU A 137 14.51 12.30 18.17
C LEU A 137 14.56 13.74 18.68
N GLY A 138 13.47 14.50 18.47
CA GLY A 138 13.40 15.89 18.89
C GLY A 138 14.06 16.91 17.96
N ILE A 139 14.70 16.48 16.87
CA ILE A 139 15.44 17.38 15.96
C ILE A 139 14.52 18.29 15.14
N ARG A 140 13.23 17.95 15.01
CA ARG A 140 12.25 18.64 14.16
C ARG A 140 12.25 20.17 14.33
N LEU A 141 12.30 20.68 15.56
CA LEU A 141 12.26 22.13 15.80
C LEU A 141 13.45 22.86 15.17
N GLN A 142 14.63 22.23 15.18
CA GLN A 142 15.84 22.77 14.56
C GLN A 142 15.89 22.48 13.06
N TRP A 143 15.33 21.35 12.65
CA TRP A 143 15.22 20.92 11.25
C TRP A 143 14.33 21.86 10.43
N ASP A 144 13.17 22.25 10.97
CA ASP A 144 12.20 23.13 10.30
C ASP A 144 12.56 24.62 10.42
N ASN A 145 13.51 24.99 11.29
CA ASN A 145 13.89 26.38 11.49
C ASN A 145 14.77 26.88 10.34
N LYS A 146 14.21 27.77 9.51
CA LYS A 146 14.90 28.39 8.37
C LYS A 146 16.12 29.25 8.76
N HIS A 147 16.21 29.69 10.00
CA HIS A 147 17.30 30.54 10.48
C HIS A 147 18.54 29.74 10.92
N VAL A 148 18.39 28.45 11.22
CA VAL A 148 19.49 27.57 11.57
C VAL A 148 20.12 27.07 10.27
N ASN A 149 21.41 27.33 10.06
CA ASN A 149 22.14 26.88 8.85
C ASN A 149 23.38 26.05 9.18
N ASP A 150 23.52 25.69 10.45
CA ASP A 150 24.67 25.08 11.11
C ASP A 150 24.21 23.88 11.97
N LEU A 151 23.15 23.17 11.53
CA LEU A 151 22.71 21.97 12.23
C LEU A 151 23.76 20.88 12.07
N THR A 152 24.26 20.38 13.20
CA THR A 152 25.25 19.32 13.23
C THR A 152 24.60 17.96 13.08
N ASP A 153 25.14 17.14 12.19
CA ASP A 153 24.77 15.73 12.08
C ASP A 153 25.55 14.84 13.06
N SER A 154 25.29 13.53 13.04
CA SER A 154 25.94 12.56 13.93
C SER A 154 27.45 12.41 13.67
N TYR A 155 27.93 12.84 12.50
CA TYR A 155 29.34 12.80 12.11
C TYR A 155 30.04 14.16 12.31
N GLY A 156 29.33 15.17 12.82
CA GLY A 156 29.87 16.51 13.08
C GLY A 156 29.91 17.44 11.87
N GLN A 157 29.18 17.13 10.79
CA GLN A 157 29.04 18.02 9.63
C GLN A 157 27.94 19.05 9.87
N GLU A 158 28.13 20.27 9.37
CA GLU A 158 27.15 21.34 9.44
C GLU A 158 26.29 21.38 8.18
N TRP A 159 24.97 21.40 8.37
CA TRP A 159 24.01 21.38 7.27
C TRP A 159 23.19 22.67 7.19
N THR A 160 23.12 23.25 5.99
CA THR A 160 22.22 24.38 5.70
C THR A 160 20.75 23.95 5.62
N TYR A 161 19.81 24.89 5.74
CA TYR A 161 18.38 24.59 5.66
C TYR A 161 17.99 23.92 4.33
N GLU A 162 18.49 24.44 3.21
CA GLU A 162 18.17 23.90 1.87
C GLU A 162 18.71 22.48 1.67
N GLN A 163 19.93 22.19 2.16
CA GLN A 163 20.50 20.85 2.07
C GLN A 163 19.69 19.83 2.87
N ARG A 164 19.25 20.20 4.08
CA ARG A 164 18.40 19.33 4.93
C ARG A 164 17.05 19.08 4.30
N LYS A 165 16.41 20.12 3.75
CA LYS A 165 15.12 19.98 3.08
C LYS A 165 15.22 19.14 1.80
N LEU A 166 16.34 19.21 1.08
CA LEU A 166 16.59 18.32 -0.06
C LEU A 166 16.64 16.85 0.38
N VAL A 167 17.34 16.54 1.47
CA VAL A 167 17.37 15.18 2.03
C VAL A 167 15.98 14.75 2.51
N GLU A 168 15.22 15.63 3.17
CA GLU A 168 13.85 15.37 3.60
C GLU A 168 12.93 15.02 2.42
N TYR A 169 12.93 15.81 1.35
CA TYR A 169 12.13 15.52 0.16
C TYR A 169 12.58 14.25 -0.58
N THR A 170 13.87 13.96 -0.53
CA THR A 170 14.40 12.67 -1.01
C THR A 170 13.84 11.52 -0.18
N CYS A 171 13.73 11.68 1.14
CA CYS A 171 13.07 10.71 2.01
C CYS A 171 11.58 10.55 1.69
N HIS A 172 10.86 11.65 1.41
CA HIS A 172 9.45 11.58 0.98
C HIS A 172 9.29 10.73 -0.29
N THR A 173 10.18 10.95 -1.26
CA THR A 173 10.16 10.23 -2.54
C THR A 173 10.49 8.74 -2.34
N ALA A 174 11.44 8.42 -1.47
CA ALA A 174 11.79 7.04 -1.16
C ALA A 174 10.72 6.31 -0.36
N PHE A 175 10.06 7.00 0.57
CA PHE A 175 8.92 6.45 1.30
C PHE A 175 7.76 6.17 0.34
N PHE A 176 7.49 7.10 -0.59
CA PHE A 176 6.54 6.91 -1.68
C PHE A 176 6.85 5.67 -2.53
N VAL A 177 8.08 5.51 -3.01
CA VAL A 177 8.49 4.32 -3.78
C VAL A 177 8.41 3.05 -2.92
N SER A 178 8.71 3.16 -1.62
CA SER A 178 8.58 2.03 -0.69
C SER A 178 7.13 1.55 -0.57
N ILE A 179 6.16 2.48 -0.54
CA ILE A 179 4.72 2.16 -0.58
C ILE A 179 4.39 1.40 -1.87
N VAL A 180 4.80 1.91 -3.03
CA VAL A 180 4.58 1.23 -4.33
C VAL A 180 5.14 -0.21 -4.33
N VAL A 181 6.35 -0.40 -3.80
CA VAL A 181 6.98 -1.74 -3.76
C VAL A 181 6.22 -2.72 -2.86
N VAL A 182 5.70 -2.28 -1.71
CA VAL A 182 4.89 -3.14 -0.83
C VAL A 182 3.47 -3.34 -1.36
N GLN A 183 2.94 -2.36 -2.11
CA GLN A 183 1.66 -2.47 -2.81
C GLN A 183 1.68 -3.53 -3.91
N TRP A 184 2.83 -3.84 -4.51
CA TRP A 184 2.92 -4.99 -5.42
C TRP A 184 2.51 -6.31 -4.75
N ALA A 185 3.02 -6.55 -3.54
CA ALA A 185 2.66 -7.74 -2.78
C ALA A 185 1.21 -7.66 -2.29
N ASP A 186 0.77 -6.49 -1.81
CA ASP A 186 -0.60 -6.32 -1.35
C ASP A 186 -1.63 -6.54 -2.46
N LEU A 187 -1.39 -6.07 -3.68
CA LEU A 187 -2.24 -6.32 -4.84
C LEU A 187 -2.36 -7.81 -5.16
N ILE A 188 -1.22 -8.52 -5.14
CA ILE A 188 -1.17 -9.96 -5.40
C ILE A 188 -1.91 -10.74 -4.30
N VAL A 189 -1.77 -10.30 -3.05
CA VAL A 189 -2.44 -10.89 -1.89
C VAL A 189 -3.95 -10.60 -1.92
N CYS A 190 -4.37 -9.37 -2.15
CA CYS A 190 -5.77 -8.95 -2.21
C CYS A 190 -6.52 -9.58 -3.39
N LYS A 191 -5.81 -10.06 -4.42
CA LYS A 191 -6.38 -10.83 -5.54
C LYS A 191 -7.24 -12.01 -5.09
N THR A 192 -6.82 -12.72 -4.04
CA THR A 192 -7.55 -13.88 -3.50
C THR A 192 -7.88 -13.71 -2.03
N ARG A 193 -9.07 -14.14 -1.60
CA ARG A 193 -9.48 -14.08 -0.18
C ARG A 193 -9.29 -15.42 0.53
N ARG A 194 -9.47 -16.53 -0.18
CA ARG A 194 -9.35 -17.90 0.35
C ARG A 194 -8.33 -18.73 -0.42
N ASN A 195 -8.36 -18.67 -1.74
CA ASN A 195 -7.47 -19.48 -2.58
C ASN A 195 -6.03 -18.96 -2.52
N SER A 196 -5.05 -19.84 -2.76
CA SER A 196 -3.67 -19.39 -2.98
C SER A 196 -3.52 -18.73 -4.34
N VAL A 197 -2.60 -17.78 -4.43
CA VAL A 197 -2.13 -17.21 -5.68
C VAL A 197 -1.66 -18.30 -6.66
N PHE A 198 -1.05 -19.38 -6.16
CA PHE A 198 -0.61 -20.50 -7.01
C PHE A 198 -1.77 -21.34 -7.58
N GLN A 199 -2.90 -21.39 -6.88
CA GLN A 199 -4.09 -22.10 -7.36
C GLN A 199 -4.88 -21.26 -8.37
N GLN A 200 -5.02 -19.95 -8.10
CA GLN A 200 -5.76 -19.05 -8.99
C GLN A 200 -4.94 -18.67 -10.24
N GLY A 201 -3.63 -18.49 -10.07
CA GLY A 201 -2.69 -18.00 -11.08
C GLY A 201 -2.86 -16.52 -11.41
N MET A 202 -1.86 -15.93 -12.09
CA MET A 202 -1.88 -14.53 -12.55
C MET A 202 -2.52 -14.39 -13.93
N LYS A 203 -3.80 -14.80 -14.08
CA LYS A 203 -4.52 -14.74 -15.37
C LYS A 203 -5.09 -13.36 -15.70
N ASN A 204 -5.30 -12.52 -14.68
CA ASN A 204 -5.85 -11.17 -14.86
C ASN A 204 -4.79 -10.26 -15.51
N LYS A 205 -4.92 -10.03 -16.82
CA LYS A 205 -4.01 -9.18 -17.60
C LYS A 205 -4.08 -7.71 -17.19
N ILE A 206 -5.25 -7.24 -16.74
CA ILE A 206 -5.45 -5.85 -16.31
C ILE A 206 -4.70 -5.61 -15.01
N LEU A 207 -4.66 -6.60 -14.10
CA LEU A 207 -3.88 -6.53 -12.86
C LEU A 207 -2.38 -6.45 -13.14
N VAL A 208 -1.87 -7.31 -14.03
CA VAL A 208 -0.45 -7.28 -14.42
C VAL A 208 -0.11 -5.95 -15.09
N PHE A 209 -0.97 -5.45 -15.98
CA PHE A 209 -0.81 -4.13 -16.57
C PHE A 209 -0.81 -3.01 -15.52
N GLY A 210 -1.66 -3.12 -14.48
CA GLY A 210 -1.69 -2.23 -13.34
C GLY A 210 -0.35 -2.14 -12.62
N LEU A 211 0.27 -3.27 -12.29
CA LEU A 211 1.59 -3.32 -11.64
C LEU A 211 2.68 -2.62 -12.47
N PHE A 212 2.70 -2.84 -13.78
CA PHE A 212 3.65 -2.17 -14.67
C PHE A 212 3.37 -0.68 -14.78
N CYS A 213 2.11 -0.27 -14.90
CA CYS A 213 1.71 1.13 -14.98
C CYS A 213 2.05 1.89 -13.69
N GLU A 214 1.77 1.29 -12.54
CA GLU A 214 2.08 1.80 -11.21
C GLU A 214 3.60 2.04 -11.05
N THR A 215 4.40 1.00 -11.35
CA THR A 215 5.87 1.07 -11.26
C THR A 215 6.45 2.11 -12.23
N ALA A 216 5.93 2.15 -13.46
CA ALA A 216 6.36 3.12 -14.47
C ALA A 216 6.00 4.55 -14.07
N LEU A 217 4.81 4.76 -13.50
CA LEU A 217 4.40 6.06 -12.98
C LEU A 217 5.29 6.49 -11.81
N ALA A 218 5.57 5.61 -10.86
CA ALA A 218 6.47 5.91 -9.74
C ALA A 218 7.89 6.29 -10.22
N ALA A 219 8.42 5.56 -11.20
CA ALA A 219 9.71 5.88 -11.83
C ALA A 219 9.65 7.21 -12.60
N PHE A 220 8.58 7.47 -13.35
CA PHE A 220 8.38 8.73 -14.06
C PHE A 220 8.35 9.92 -13.10
N LEU A 221 7.57 9.83 -12.03
CA LEU A 221 7.47 10.87 -11.01
C LEU A 221 8.81 11.12 -10.29
N SER A 222 9.62 10.09 -10.08
CA SER A 222 10.90 10.19 -9.36
C SER A 222 12.05 10.72 -10.22
N TYR A 223 12.10 10.38 -11.52
CA TYR A 223 13.27 10.64 -12.38
C TYR A 223 13.08 11.72 -13.43
N THR A 224 11.86 12.20 -13.64
CA THR A 224 11.59 13.20 -14.68
C THR A 224 12.06 14.60 -14.21
N PRO A 225 12.87 15.32 -15.00
CA PRO A 225 13.35 16.65 -14.63
C PRO A 225 12.17 17.63 -14.52
N GLY A 226 12.15 18.45 -13.47
CA GLY A 226 11.07 19.41 -13.17
C GLY A 226 10.08 18.92 -12.12
N MET A 227 10.09 17.62 -11.77
CA MET A 227 9.26 17.06 -10.70
C MET A 227 9.75 17.45 -9.30
N ASP A 228 11.04 17.80 -9.19
CA ASP A 228 11.67 18.39 -8.01
C ASP A 228 11.10 19.78 -7.67
N VAL A 229 10.67 20.54 -8.68
CA VAL A 229 10.03 21.85 -8.48
C VAL A 229 8.52 21.72 -8.30
N ALA A 230 7.86 20.89 -9.13
CA ALA A 230 6.40 20.79 -9.14
C ALA A 230 5.86 19.99 -7.93
N LEU A 231 6.43 18.82 -7.67
CA LEU A 231 5.95 17.87 -6.66
C LEU A 231 6.93 17.67 -5.49
N ARG A 232 8.11 18.30 -5.55
CA ARG A 232 9.20 18.09 -4.59
C ARG A 232 9.66 16.63 -4.53
N MET A 233 9.67 15.96 -5.69
CA MET A 233 10.19 14.59 -5.81
C MET A 233 11.61 14.61 -6.36
N TYR A 234 12.50 13.91 -5.68
CA TYR A 234 13.93 13.89 -6.02
C TYR A 234 14.37 12.52 -6.53
N PRO A 235 15.36 12.48 -7.45
CA PRO A 235 15.81 11.23 -8.03
C PRO A 235 16.42 10.31 -6.98
N LEU A 236 15.99 9.05 -6.98
CA LEU A 236 16.43 8.04 -6.03
C LEU A 236 17.62 7.22 -6.54
N LYS A 237 18.54 6.87 -5.64
CA LYS A 237 19.54 5.83 -5.92
C LYS A 237 18.84 4.49 -6.11
N LEU A 238 19.42 3.64 -6.97
CA LEU A 238 18.88 2.31 -7.25
C LEU A 238 18.83 1.42 -5.99
N SER A 239 19.76 1.61 -5.04
CA SER A 239 19.76 0.88 -3.76
C SER A 239 18.49 1.12 -2.94
N TRP A 240 17.95 2.33 -2.98
CA TRP A 240 16.79 2.72 -2.17
C TRP A 240 15.48 2.08 -2.64
N TRP A 241 15.38 1.68 -3.91
CA TRP A 241 14.26 0.88 -4.41
C TRP A 241 14.15 -0.48 -3.73
N PHE A 242 15.29 -1.07 -3.34
CA PHE A 242 15.32 -2.39 -2.74
C PHE A 242 15.11 -2.39 -1.22
N CYS A 243 15.06 -1.22 -0.57
CA CYS A 243 14.86 -1.11 0.88
C CYS A 243 13.53 -1.74 1.34
N ALA A 244 12.46 -1.56 0.57
CA ALA A 244 11.12 -2.07 0.91
C ALA A 244 10.86 -3.50 0.41
N PHE A 245 11.73 -4.06 -0.43
CA PHE A 245 11.54 -5.36 -1.04
C PHE A 245 11.40 -6.52 -0.02
N PRO A 246 12.18 -6.57 1.08
CA PRO A 246 12.01 -7.60 2.11
C PRO A 246 10.63 -7.55 2.78
N TYR A 247 10.06 -6.35 2.97
CA TYR A 247 8.73 -6.18 3.56
C TYR A 247 7.63 -6.59 2.59
N SER A 248 7.80 -6.32 1.29
CA SER A 248 6.91 -6.81 0.23
C SER A 248 6.87 -8.34 0.22
N LEU A 249 8.04 -9.00 0.28
CA LEU A 249 8.11 -10.46 0.39
C LEU A 249 7.47 -10.99 1.68
N LEU A 250 7.67 -10.29 2.80
CA LEU A 250 7.07 -10.65 4.09
C LEU A 250 5.54 -10.60 4.03
N ILE A 251 4.95 -9.57 3.41
CA ILE A 251 3.50 -9.45 3.21
C ILE A 251 2.98 -10.65 2.41
N PHE A 252 3.66 -10.97 1.30
CA PHE A 252 3.27 -12.10 0.44
C PHE A 252 3.30 -13.44 1.19
N ILE A 253 4.40 -13.72 1.91
CA ILE A 253 4.54 -14.97 2.68
C ILE A 253 3.51 -15.03 3.81
N TYR A 254 3.34 -13.92 4.54
CA TYR A 254 2.41 -13.84 5.67
C TYR A 254 0.99 -14.21 5.25
N ASP A 255 0.50 -13.61 4.18
CA ASP A 255 -0.87 -13.83 3.74
C ASP A 255 -1.06 -15.19 3.06
N GLU A 256 -0.09 -15.71 2.30
CA GLU A 256 -0.16 -17.07 1.76
C GLU A 256 -0.19 -18.13 2.87
N VAL A 257 0.60 -17.95 3.94
CA VAL A 257 0.56 -18.83 5.11
C VAL A 257 -0.80 -18.73 5.81
N ARG A 258 -1.35 -17.52 5.98
CA ARG A 258 -2.69 -17.30 6.54
C ARG A 258 -3.76 -18.03 5.72
N LYS A 259 -3.76 -17.89 4.40
CA LYS A 259 -4.68 -18.59 3.47
C LYS A 259 -4.48 -20.10 3.49
N PHE A 260 -3.25 -20.58 3.64
CA PHE A 260 -2.97 -22.00 3.82
C PHE A 260 -3.60 -22.55 5.10
N ILE A 261 -3.46 -21.86 6.24
CA ILE A 261 -4.07 -22.26 7.51
C ILE A 261 -5.59 -22.25 7.42
N LEU A 262 -6.16 -21.21 6.78
CA LEU A 262 -7.60 -21.06 6.58
C LEU A 262 -8.22 -22.20 5.75
N ARG A 263 -7.49 -22.71 4.74
CA ARG A 263 -7.94 -23.88 3.96
C ARG A 263 -7.79 -25.19 4.72
N ARG A 264 -6.76 -25.33 5.55
CA ARG A 264 -6.48 -26.57 6.30
C ARG A 264 -7.41 -26.76 7.49
N ASN A 265 -7.85 -25.68 8.14
CA ASN A 265 -8.72 -25.74 9.32
C ASN A 265 -9.99 -24.87 9.16
N PRO A 266 -10.97 -25.33 8.38
CA PRO A 266 -12.24 -24.62 8.22
C PRO A 266 -12.99 -24.55 9.56
N GLY A 267 -13.45 -23.37 9.94
CA GLY A 267 -14.11 -23.05 11.21
C GLY A 267 -13.16 -22.64 12.34
N GLY A 268 -11.85 -22.66 12.08
CA GLY A 268 -10.81 -22.28 13.03
C GLY A 268 -10.75 -20.78 13.34
N TRP A 269 -9.88 -20.40 14.27
CA TRP A 269 -9.70 -19.02 14.73
C TRP A 269 -9.34 -18.06 13.59
N VAL A 270 -8.42 -18.47 12.69
CA VAL A 270 -7.98 -17.66 11.55
C VAL A 270 -9.14 -17.29 10.61
N GLU A 271 -10.08 -18.20 10.37
CA GLU A 271 -11.25 -17.90 9.54
C GLU A 271 -12.21 -16.93 10.23
N ARG A 272 -12.39 -17.06 11.55
CA ARG A 272 -13.29 -16.18 12.31
C ARG A 272 -12.75 -14.76 12.46
N GLU A 273 -11.43 -14.60 12.53
CA GLU A 273 -10.79 -13.29 12.74
C GLU A 273 -10.35 -12.62 11.44
N THR A 274 -9.86 -13.38 10.45
CA THR A 274 -9.16 -12.81 9.28
C THR A 274 -9.90 -12.99 7.96
N TYR A 275 -10.94 -13.82 7.89
CA TYR A 275 -11.72 -13.98 6.66
C TYR A 275 -12.80 -12.90 6.56
N TYR A 276 -12.50 -11.88 5.75
CA TYR A 276 -13.43 -10.83 5.33
C TYR A 276 -14.04 -11.15 3.98
#